data_AF-A0A2G0CD46-F1
#
_entry.id   AF-A0A2G0CD46-F1
#
_cell.length_a   1.000
_cell.length_b   1.000
_cell.length_c   1.000
_cell.angle_alpha   90.00
_cell.angle_beta   90.00
_cell.angle_gamma   90.00
#
_symmetry.space_group_name_H-M   'P 1'
#
loop_
_entity.id
_entity.type
_entity.pdbx_description
1 polymer ?
#
loop_
_entity_poly.entity_id
_entity_poly.type
_entity_poly.pdbx_seq_one_letter_code
_entity_poly.pdbx_strand_id
1 'polypeptide(L)'
;MGLLSCDDPEAVLPVTGVDAETLVEVYNASVNETPEAFCAIGTVSEVKFRARPDGEEVLHFVFRDEEQERAFTFALEEELEFPEEIDRAKIVFLGHQMVVADLDSDFYVHLYVPEAAEDNWLPGLPYVEGNGLGVATDEEPMLQDS
;
A
#
# COMPACT_ATOMS: atom_id res chain seq x y z
N MET A 1 28.57 -13.73 12.24
CA MET A 1 27.78 -13.85 11.01
C MET A 1 26.71 -14.88 11.27
N GLY A 2 25.53 -14.43 11.72
CA GLY A 2 24.39 -15.29 11.96
C GLY A 2 23.50 -15.27 10.72
N LEU A 3 23.20 -16.46 10.20
CA LEU A 3 22.27 -16.70 9.12
C LEU A 3 20.88 -16.26 9.58
N LEU A 4 20.30 -15.26 8.90
CA LEU A 4 18.86 -15.00 9.01
C LEU A 4 18.15 -16.15 8.30
N SER A 5 17.37 -16.88 9.08
CA SER A 5 16.56 -18.03 8.67
C SER A 5 15.43 -17.54 7.78
N CYS A 6 15.34 -18.03 6.55
CA CYS A 6 14.29 -17.70 5.56
C CYS A 6 12.92 -18.36 5.84
N ASP A 7 12.55 -18.60 7.09
CA ASP A 7 11.33 -19.32 7.47
C ASP A 7 10.66 -18.65 8.68
N ASP A 8 10.44 -17.34 8.62
CA ASP A 8 9.65 -16.65 9.64
C ASP A 8 8.32 -16.15 9.07
N PRO A 9 7.19 -16.82 9.34
CA PRO A 9 5.85 -16.30 9.05
C PRO A 9 5.49 -15.10 9.95
N GLU A 10 6.29 -14.81 10.98
CA GLU A 10 6.27 -13.58 11.75
C GLU A 10 7.36 -12.62 11.28
N ALA A 11 7.51 -12.41 9.96
CA ALA A 11 8.26 -11.28 9.44
C ALA A 11 7.56 -9.99 9.90
N VAL A 12 7.85 -9.60 11.15
CA VAL A 12 7.44 -8.35 11.77
C VAL A 12 8.04 -7.31 10.86
N LEU A 13 7.16 -6.62 10.15
CA LEU A 13 7.59 -5.46 9.38
C LEU A 13 8.45 -4.60 10.31
N PRO A 14 9.45 -3.87 9.80
CA PRO A 14 10.06 -2.77 10.55
C PRO A 14 9.07 -1.61 10.85
N VAL A 15 7.76 -1.88 10.88
CA VAL A 15 6.70 -1.09 11.50
C VAL A 15 6.82 -1.29 13.02
N THR A 16 7.91 -0.77 13.58
CA THR A 16 8.21 -0.56 15.01
C THR A 16 7.11 -1.00 16.00
N GLY A 17 7.04 -2.29 16.35
CA GLY A 17 6.24 -2.79 17.46
C GLY A 17 4.71 -2.65 17.36
N VAL A 18 4.16 -2.38 16.17
CA VAL A 18 2.70 -2.35 15.94
C VAL A 18 2.31 -3.60 15.14
N ASP A 19 1.46 -4.43 15.73
CA ASP A 19 0.80 -5.53 15.05
C ASP A 19 -0.13 -4.96 13.97
N ALA A 20 0.20 -5.18 12.69
CA ALA A 20 -0.46 -4.54 11.56
C ALA A 20 -1.95 -4.94 11.47
N GLU A 21 -2.23 -6.17 11.88
CA GLU A 21 -3.54 -6.77 11.98
C GLU A 21 -4.37 -6.04 13.05
N THR A 22 -3.84 -5.86 14.27
CA THR A 22 -4.48 -5.03 15.31
C THR A 22 -4.67 -3.57 14.85
N LEU A 23 -3.71 -3.00 14.11
CA LEU A 23 -3.82 -1.63 13.60
C LEU A 23 -5.01 -1.48 12.64
N VAL A 24 -5.16 -2.42 11.70
CA VAL A 24 -6.29 -2.47 10.77
C VAL A 24 -7.62 -2.62 11.52
N GLU A 25 -7.69 -3.51 12.51
CA GLU A 25 -8.89 -3.70 13.32
C GLU A 25 -9.30 -2.42 14.06
N VAL A 26 -8.35 -1.75 14.70
CA VAL A 26 -8.59 -0.48 15.40
C VAL A 26 -9.01 0.61 14.42
N TYR A 27 -8.37 0.68 13.25
CA TYR A 27 -8.73 1.64 12.21
C TYR A 27 -10.18 1.43 11.77
N ASN A 28 -10.53 0.23 11.32
CA ASN A 28 -11.90 -0.11 10.88
C ASN A 28 -12.95 0.06 11.99
N ALA A 29 -12.59 -0.07 13.27
CA ALA A 29 -13.50 0.22 14.37
C ALA A 29 -13.70 1.73 14.61
N SER A 30 -12.74 2.57 14.19
CA SER A 30 -12.73 4.01 14.40
C SER A 30 -13.30 4.81 13.22
N VAL A 31 -13.17 4.29 12.00
CA VAL A 31 -13.73 4.87 10.78
C VAL A 31 -14.89 4.03 10.28
N ASN A 32 -15.92 4.68 9.73
CA ASN A 32 -17.02 3.98 9.05
C ASN A 32 -16.94 4.28 7.56
N GLU A 33 -15.77 4.03 6.98
CA GLU A 33 -15.42 4.41 5.61
C GLU A 33 -15.22 3.16 4.73
N THR A 34 -15.56 3.32 3.46
CA THR A 34 -15.28 2.34 2.41
C THR A 34 -14.26 2.94 1.46
N PRO A 35 -13.23 2.20 1.02
CA PRO A 35 -12.99 0.77 1.29
C PRO A 35 -12.43 0.50 2.68
N GLU A 36 -12.76 -0.68 3.25
CA GLU A 36 -12.24 -1.11 4.55
C GLU A 36 -10.72 -1.25 4.50
N ALA A 37 -10.07 -0.88 5.60
CA ALA A 37 -8.65 -1.12 5.78
C ALA A 37 -8.36 -2.62 5.81
N PHE A 38 -7.18 -3.02 5.34
CA PHE A 38 -6.76 -4.41 5.33
C PHE A 38 -5.25 -4.56 5.49
N CYS A 39 -4.83 -5.75 5.90
CA CYS A 39 -3.45 -6.20 5.93
C CYS A 39 -3.39 -7.56 5.25
N ALA A 40 -2.56 -7.71 4.21
CA ALA A 40 -2.46 -8.95 3.46
C ALA A 40 -1.06 -9.17 2.90
N ILE A 41 -0.74 -10.44 2.61
CA ILE A 41 0.47 -10.84 1.89
C ILE A 41 0.05 -11.33 0.51
N GLY A 42 0.74 -10.88 -0.52
CA GLY A 42 0.43 -11.20 -1.90
C GLY A 42 1.54 -10.75 -2.85
N THR A 43 1.22 -10.62 -4.12
CA THR A 43 2.17 -10.21 -5.18
C THR A 43 1.80 -8.82 -5.68
N VAL A 44 2.80 -7.95 -5.85
CA VAL A 44 2.66 -6.67 -6.54
C VAL A 44 3.17 -6.82 -7.96
N SER A 45 2.37 -6.39 -8.93
CA SER A 45 2.67 -6.49 -10.36
C SER A 45 2.08 -5.30 -11.12
N GLU A 46 2.33 -5.25 -12.44
CA GLU A 46 1.79 -4.22 -13.33
C GLU A 46 2.10 -2.77 -12.92
N VAL A 47 3.25 -2.58 -12.26
CA VAL A 47 3.72 -1.28 -11.79
C VAL A 47 3.99 -0.35 -12.97
N LYS A 48 3.32 0.80 -12.97
CA LYS A 48 3.39 1.80 -14.03
C LYS A 48 3.38 3.19 -13.42
N PHE A 49 4.33 4.02 -13.83
CA PHE A 49 4.30 5.46 -13.57
C PHE A 49 3.65 6.16 -14.76
N ARG A 50 2.66 7.01 -14.49
CA ARG A 50 1.96 7.81 -15.51
C ARG A 50 2.03 9.28 -15.16
N ALA A 51 2.66 10.07 -16.02
CA ALA A 51 2.61 11.53 -15.92
C ALA A 51 1.19 12.04 -16.20
N ARG A 52 0.70 12.93 -15.34
CA ARG A 52 -0.53 13.70 -15.53
C ARG A 52 -0.25 15.02 -16.24
N PRO A 53 -1.27 15.65 -16.87
CA PRO A 53 -1.12 16.91 -17.59
C PRO A 53 -0.71 18.12 -16.72
N ASP A 54 -0.97 18.05 -15.42
CA ASP A 54 -0.59 19.05 -14.41
C ASP A 54 0.88 18.93 -13.96
N GLY A 55 1.58 17.87 -14.39
CA GLY A 55 2.97 17.60 -14.04
C GLY A 55 3.14 16.62 -12.87
N GLU A 56 2.05 16.17 -12.24
CA GLU A 56 2.11 15.12 -11.22
C GLU A 56 2.42 13.76 -11.86
N GLU A 57 3.03 12.87 -11.09
CA GLU A 57 3.21 11.48 -11.48
C GLU A 57 2.26 10.58 -10.69
N VAL A 58 1.66 9.59 -11.35
CA VAL A 58 0.81 8.61 -10.70
C VAL A 58 1.50 7.26 -10.74
N LEU A 59 1.81 6.73 -9.57
CA LEU A 59 2.14 5.33 -9.39
C LEU A 59 0.85 4.52 -9.49
N HIS A 60 0.83 3.54 -10.38
CA HIS A 60 -0.22 2.53 -10.47
C HIS A 60 0.40 1.16 -10.29
N PHE A 61 -0.22 0.29 -9.51
CA PHE A 61 0.19 -1.11 -9.39
C PHE A 61 -1.00 -2.00 -9.05
N VAL A 62 -0.87 -3.29 -9.34
CA VAL A 62 -1.85 -4.32 -9.01
C VAL A 62 -1.31 -5.20 -7.91
N PHE A 63 -2.10 -5.40 -6.86
CA PHE A 63 -1.83 -6.33 -5.78
C PHE A 63 -2.81 -7.51 -5.84
N ARG A 64 -2.29 -8.73 -5.78
CA ARG A 64 -3.08 -9.96 -5.75
C ARG A 64 -2.74 -10.75 -4.48
N ASP A 65 -3.72 -10.98 -3.62
CA ASP A 65 -3.61 -11.91 -2.49
C ASP A 65 -4.46 -13.18 -2.76
N GLU A 66 -4.61 -14.04 -1.75
CA GLU A 66 -5.40 -15.28 -1.88
C GLU A 66 -6.91 -15.04 -2.06
N GLU A 67 -7.41 -13.87 -1.65
CA GLU A 67 -8.83 -13.54 -1.61
C GLU A 67 -9.27 -12.72 -2.83
N GLN A 68 -8.44 -11.76 -3.26
CA GLN A 68 -8.81 -10.81 -4.29
C GLN A 68 -7.64 -10.08 -4.98
N GLU A 69 -7.98 -9.46 -6.10
CA GLU A 69 -7.14 -8.52 -6.84
C GLU A 69 -7.58 -7.08 -6.54
N ARG A 70 -6.59 -6.20 -6.32
CA ARG A 70 -6.79 -4.77 -6.07
C ARG A 70 -5.82 -3.96 -6.91
N ALA A 71 -6.33 -2.99 -7.66
CA ALA A 71 -5.52 -2.00 -8.34
C ALA A 71 -5.40 -0.74 -7.47
N PHE A 72 -4.17 -0.28 -7.23
CA PHE A 72 -3.88 0.93 -6.48
C PHE A 72 -3.39 2.04 -7.42
N THR A 73 -3.73 3.27 -7.05
CA THR A 73 -3.17 4.48 -7.65
C THR A 73 -2.75 5.44 -6.57
N PHE A 74 -1.56 6.02 -6.69
CA PHE A 74 -1.05 7.02 -5.78
C PHE A 74 -0.52 8.21 -6.58
N ALA A 75 -1.06 9.40 -6.34
CA ALA A 75 -0.61 10.64 -6.95
C ALA A 75 0.59 11.18 -6.15
N LEU A 76 1.77 11.12 -6.74
CA LEU A 76 3.04 11.49 -6.12
C LEU A 76 3.26 13.00 -6.17
N GLU A 77 3.68 13.57 -5.04
CA GLU A 77 4.22 14.94 -5.01
C GLU A 77 5.72 14.99 -5.40
N GLU A 78 6.43 13.90 -5.14
CA GLU A 78 7.88 13.77 -5.36
C GLU A 78 8.22 12.46 -6.08
N GLU A 79 9.41 12.41 -6.70
CA GLU A 79 9.88 11.22 -7.42
C GLU A 79 10.06 10.03 -6.45
N LEU A 80 9.55 8.86 -6.85
CA LEU A 80 9.62 7.63 -6.06
C LEU A 80 10.17 6.48 -6.91
N GLU A 81 11.24 5.85 -6.43
CA GLU A 81 11.68 4.56 -6.97
C GLU A 81 10.82 3.43 -6.39
N PHE A 82 10.16 2.66 -7.26
CA PHE A 82 9.32 1.53 -6.87
C PHE A 82 9.65 0.31 -7.75
N PRO A 83 9.85 -0.91 -7.19
CA PRO A 83 10.16 -2.11 -7.94
C PRO A 83 9.10 -2.43 -9.00
N GLU A 84 9.51 -2.92 -10.17
CA GLU A 84 8.56 -3.27 -11.24
C GLU A 84 7.60 -4.42 -10.85
N GLU A 85 8.04 -5.29 -9.95
CA GLU A 85 7.31 -6.44 -9.42
C GLU A 85 7.84 -6.80 -8.02
N ILE A 86 6.98 -7.33 -7.15
CA ILE A 86 7.34 -7.88 -5.84
C ILE A 86 6.58 -9.20 -5.65
N ASP A 87 7.30 -10.32 -5.62
CA ASP A 87 6.72 -11.67 -5.52
C ASP A 87 5.95 -11.87 -4.20
N ARG A 88 6.55 -11.42 -3.09
CA ARG A 88 5.99 -11.51 -1.73
C ARG A 88 5.98 -10.15 -1.06
N ALA A 89 4.95 -9.37 -1.33
CA ALA A 89 4.69 -8.09 -0.69
C ALA A 89 3.72 -8.25 0.49
N LYS A 90 4.00 -7.59 1.61
CA LYS A 90 3.00 -7.31 2.65
C LYS A 90 2.46 -5.89 2.45
N ILE A 91 1.15 -5.77 2.27
CA ILE A 91 0.45 -4.49 2.18
C ILE A 91 -0.36 -4.24 3.45
N VAL A 92 -0.22 -3.05 4.01
CA VAL A 92 -1.12 -2.51 5.05
C VAL A 92 -1.79 -1.28 4.47
N PHE A 93 -3.09 -1.34 4.22
CA PHE A 93 -3.86 -0.24 3.65
C PHE A 93 -4.85 0.28 4.69
N LEU A 94 -4.82 1.58 4.97
CA LEU A 94 -5.68 2.24 5.96
C LEU A 94 -6.44 3.41 5.32
N GLY A 95 -6.88 3.28 4.06
CA GLY A 95 -7.64 4.31 3.35
C GLY A 95 -6.79 5.45 2.79
N HIS A 96 -6.18 6.25 3.67
CA HIS A 96 -5.40 7.44 3.35
C HIS A 96 -3.89 7.24 3.50
N GLN A 97 -3.47 6.07 3.98
CA GLN A 97 -2.08 5.68 4.10
C GLN A 97 -1.93 4.21 3.74
N MET A 98 -0.78 3.86 3.20
CA MET A 98 -0.48 2.50 2.78
C MET A 98 1.00 2.21 2.97
N VAL A 99 1.28 1.03 3.53
CA VAL A 99 2.63 0.47 3.58
C VAL A 99 2.72 -0.64 2.56
N VAL A 100 3.79 -0.63 1.77
CA VAL A 100 4.19 -1.76 0.92
C VAL A 100 5.59 -2.17 1.34
N ALA A 101 5.75 -3.44 1.72
CA ALA A 101 7.02 -4.01 2.09
C ALA A 101 7.29 -5.27 1.29
N ASP A 102 8.46 -5.36 0.68
CA ASP A 102 8.97 -6.59 0.10
C ASP A 102 9.51 -7.49 1.22
N LEU A 103 9.01 -8.72 1.30
CA LEU A 103 9.42 -9.69 2.33
C LEU A 103 10.70 -10.45 1.94
N ASP A 104 11.11 -10.37 0.67
CA ASP A 104 12.29 -11.04 0.15
C ASP A 104 13.46 -10.06 -0.10
N SER A 105 13.25 -8.75 0.08
CA SER A 105 14.29 -7.70 -0.01
C SER A 105 14.17 -6.63 1.09
N ASP A 106 15.05 -5.62 1.05
CA ASP A 106 15.01 -4.49 1.99
C ASP A 106 14.08 -3.35 1.49
N PHE A 107 13.34 -3.55 0.40
CA PHE A 107 12.44 -2.52 -0.13
C PHE A 107 11.22 -2.31 0.79
N TYR A 108 10.97 -1.05 1.10
CA TYR A 108 9.87 -0.60 1.93
C TYR A 108 9.44 0.80 1.51
N VAL A 109 8.13 1.04 1.43
CA VAL A 109 7.58 2.38 1.24
C VAL A 109 6.31 2.57 2.07
N HIS A 110 6.18 3.76 2.64
CA HIS A 110 4.97 4.24 3.29
C HIS A 110 4.43 5.41 2.47
N LEU A 111 3.27 5.23 1.86
CA LEU A 111 2.56 6.26 1.10
C LEU A 111 1.50 6.89 2.01
N TYR A 112 1.46 8.22 2.10
CA TYR A 112 0.54 8.95 2.98
C TYR A 112 -0.11 10.12 2.24
N VAL A 113 -1.40 10.33 2.46
CA VAL A 113 -2.18 11.44 1.91
C VAL A 113 -2.64 12.34 3.07
N PRO A 114 -1.88 13.40 3.40
CA PRO A 114 -2.18 14.27 4.55
C PRO A 114 -3.54 14.96 4.45
N GLU A 115 -3.99 15.30 3.24
CA GLU A 115 -5.27 16.00 3.04
C GLU A 115 -6.50 15.12 3.30
N ALA A 116 -6.36 13.79 3.25
CA ALA A 116 -7.47 12.87 3.43
C ALA A 116 -7.77 12.59 4.92
N ALA A 117 -6.76 12.64 5.79
CA ALA A 117 -6.94 12.53 7.25
C ALA A 117 -5.78 13.19 8.02
N GLU A 118 -6.10 13.91 9.10
CA GLU A 118 -5.11 14.63 9.93
C GLU A 118 -4.16 13.68 10.69
N ASP A 119 -4.58 12.45 10.98
CA ASP A 119 -3.84 11.51 11.82
C ASP A 119 -3.03 10.53 10.97
N ASN A 120 -1.70 10.67 10.96
CA ASN A 120 -0.80 9.60 10.53
C ASN A 120 -0.75 8.54 11.64
N TRP A 121 -1.22 7.32 11.34
CA TRP A 121 -1.27 6.24 12.34
C TRP A 121 0.07 5.53 12.53
N LEU A 122 1.05 5.86 11.68
CA LEU A 122 2.41 5.35 11.69
C LEU A 122 3.44 6.50 11.77
N PRO A 123 3.34 7.41 12.77
CA PRO A 123 4.12 8.65 12.80
C PRO A 123 5.63 8.44 13.00
N GLY A 124 6.06 7.21 13.35
CA GLY A 124 7.46 6.84 13.52
C GLY A 124 8.15 6.40 12.22
N LEU A 125 7.42 6.29 11.10
CA LEU A 125 7.93 5.76 9.85
C LEU A 125 8.08 6.88 8.81
N PRO A 126 9.24 7.00 8.14
CA PRO A 126 9.38 7.86 6.97
C PRO A 126 8.32 7.52 5.94
N TYR A 127 7.75 8.55 5.31
CA TYR A 127 6.67 8.39 4.35
C TYR A 127 6.87 9.31 3.15
N VAL A 128 6.21 8.96 2.06
CA VAL A 128 6.12 9.73 0.82
C VAL A 128 4.74 10.37 0.79
N GLU A 129 4.71 11.70 0.65
CA GLU A 129 3.47 12.47 0.53
C GLU A 129 2.91 12.37 -0.88
N GLY A 130 1.58 12.33 -0.95
CA GLY A 130 0.85 12.32 -2.19
C GLY A 130 -0.52 12.97 -2.08
N ASN A 131 -1.04 13.39 -3.23
CA ASN A 131 -2.31 14.12 -3.34
C ASN A 131 -3.53 13.20 -3.43
N GLY A 132 -3.34 11.88 -3.40
CA GLY A 132 -4.45 10.95 -3.44
C GLY A 132 -4.00 9.50 -3.49
N LEU A 133 -4.78 8.65 -2.83
CA LEU A 133 -4.63 7.20 -2.81
C LEU A 133 -5.97 6.59 -3.18
N GLY A 134 -6.01 5.94 -4.34
CA GLY A 134 -7.19 5.25 -4.84
C GLY A 134 -6.97 3.74 -4.85
N VAL A 135 -8.02 3.00 -4.55
CA VAL A 135 -8.06 1.54 -4.71
C VAL A 135 -9.32 1.14 -5.47
N ALA A 136 -9.16 0.22 -6.41
CA ALA A 136 -10.25 -0.43 -7.12
C ALA A 136 -10.11 -1.94 -6.94
N THR A 137 -11.18 -2.58 -6.47
CA THR A 137 -11.34 -4.04 -6.56
C THR A 137 -11.97 -4.33 -7.92
N ASP A 138 -11.59 -5.40 -8.61
CA ASP A 138 -12.26 -5.81 -9.86
C ASP A 138 -13.70 -6.26 -9.60
N GLU A 139 -14.58 -5.28 -9.35
CA GLU A 139 -16.02 -5.30 -9.51
C GLU A 139 -16.46 -3.88 -9.94
N GLU A 140 -15.86 -3.33 -11.01
CA GLU A 140 -16.55 -2.30 -11.80
C GLU A 140 -16.85 -2.84 -13.20
N PRO A 141 -18.11 -2.73 -13.65
CA PRO A 141 -18.54 -3.24 -14.94
C PRO A 141 -17.79 -2.48 -16.03
N MET A 142 -17.38 -3.20 -17.07
CA MET A 142 -16.89 -2.63 -18.32
C MET A 142 -17.77 -1.43 -18.68
N LEU A 143 -17.20 -0.21 -18.63
CA LEU A 143 -17.85 0.96 -19.19
C LEU A 143 -18.18 0.62 -20.64
N GLN A 144 -19.48 0.43 -20.93
CA GLN A 144 -19.94 0.33 -22.30
C GLN A 144 -19.71 1.69 -22.94
N ASP A 145 -18.74 1.76 -23.84
CA ASP A 145 -18.61 2.85 -24.80
C ASP A 145 -19.99 3.09 -25.45
N SER A 146 -20.51 4.31 -25.29
CA SER A 146 -21.71 4.82 -25.97
C SER A 146 -21.31 5.67 -27.17
#